data_AF-A0A7X7IMD6-F1
#
_entry.id   AF-A0A7X7IMD6-F1
#
_cell.length_a   1.000
_cell.length_b   1.000
_cell.length_c   1.000
_cell.angle_alpha   90.00
_cell.angle_beta   90.00
_cell.angle_gamma   90.00
#
_symmetry.space_group_name_H-M   'P 1'
#
loop_
_entity.id
_entity.type
_entity.pdbx_description
1 polymer ?
#
loop_
_entity_poly.entity_id
_entity_poly.type
_entity_poly.pdbx_seq_one_letter_code
_entity_poly.pdbx_strand_id
1 'polypeptide(L)'
;MPQTIRVRSTNRITPENKESYLLTGVVPGSGHLLVAGEGYDGLSLLEVCRGRLTVISNEPGSGYEPSTTADGKKIFYRSDAMSENRKFSSVWCYDIVTGEKELMIDKGRGVVPPAVAGNAVLLKSDSQADIDLFRLDGSLTANLFTGTKDAGVHTIR
;
A
#
# COMPACT_ATOMS: atom_id res chain seq x y z
N MET A 1 6.33 -35.98 -7.92
CA MET A 1 6.37 -35.74 -9.38
C MET A 1 6.71 -34.27 -9.61
N PRO A 2 7.62 -33.92 -10.53
CA PRO A 2 7.93 -32.53 -10.83
C PRO A 2 6.79 -31.86 -11.62
N GLN A 3 6.43 -30.63 -11.24
CA GLN A 3 5.43 -29.83 -11.94
C GLN A 3 6.07 -29.22 -13.20
N THR A 4 5.44 -29.41 -14.37
CA THR A 4 5.86 -28.79 -15.63
C THR A 4 5.03 -27.53 -15.88
N ILE A 5 5.68 -26.37 -15.97
CA ILE A 5 5.04 -25.09 -16.33
C ILE A 5 5.26 -24.83 -17.83
N ARG A 6 4.19 -24.52 -18.56
CA ARG A 6 4.26 -24.08 -19.96
C ARG A 6 3.58 -22.72 -20.12
N VAL A 7 4.30 -21.76 -20.67
CA VAL A 7 3.74 -20.44 -21.04
C VAL A 7 2.87 -20.62 -22.28
N ARG A 8 1.59 -20.24 -22.19
CA ARG A 8 0.65 -20.32 -23.32
C ARG A 8 0.75 -19.12 -24.26
N SER A 9 0.96 -17.92 -23.73
CA SER A 9 1.01 -16.69 -24.51
C SER A 9 1.68 -15.57 -23.73
N THR A 10 2.24 -14.60 -24.44
CA THR A 10 2.76 -13.35 -23.89
C THR A 10 2.07 -12.19 -24.58
N ASN A 11 1.40 -11.33 -23.82
CA ASN A 11 0.75 -10.12 -24.34
C ASN A 11 1.37 -8.90 -23.68
N ARG A 12 1.76 -7.91 -24.49
CA ARG A 12 2.16 -6.60 -23.96
C ARG A 12 0.90 -5.85 -23.55
N ILE A 13 0.83 -5.46 -22.29
CA ILE A 13 -0.21 -4.57 -21.77
C ILE A 13 0.38 -3.18 -21.76
N THR A 14 -0.25 -2.25 -22.47
CA THR A 14 0.12 -0.84 -22.46
C THR A 14 -0.97 -0.10 -21.71
N PRO A 15 -0.67 0.53 -20.56
CA PRO A 15 -1.66 1.35 -19.88
C PRO A 15 -2.12 2.51 -20.75
N GLU A 16 -3.34 3.00 -20.52
CA GLU A 16 -4.02 3.97 -21.41
C GLU A 16 -3.21 5.24 -21.70
N ASN A 17 -2.48 5.75 -20.70
CA ASN A 17 -1.69 6.98 -20.83
C ASN A 17 -0.29 6.77 -21.45
N LYS A 18 0.07 5.53 -21.84
CA LYS A 18 1.34 5.16 -22.51
C LYS A 18 2.61 5.54 -21.74
N GLU A 19 2.52 5.81 -20.44
CA GLU A 19 3.68 6.08 -19.60
C GLU A 19 4.46 4.79 -19.27
N SER A 20 5.71 4.95 -18.87
CA SER A 20 6.52 3.86 -18.36
C SER A 20 6.23 3.65 -16.88
N TYR A 21 5.93 2.41 -16.52
CA TYR A 21 5.57 2.04 -15.15
C TYR A 21 6.51 0.99 -14.57
N LEU A 22 6.79 1.13 -13.29
CA LEU A 22 7.44 0.12 -12.46
C LEU A 22 6.38 -0.79 -11.87
N LEU A 23 6.56 -2.11 -12.00
CA LEU A 23 5.78 -3.08 -11.24
C LEU A 23 6.27 -3.06 -9.79
N THR A 24 5.38 -2.75 -8.85
CA THR A 24 5.74 -2.62 -7.43
C THR A 24 5.00 -3.59 -6.51
N GLY A 25 3.94 -4.24 -7.00
CA GLY A 25 3.24 -5.25 -6.22
C GLY A 25 2.18 -6.03 -7.00
N VAL A 26 1.65 -7.06 -6.35
CA VAL A 26 0.53 -7.86 -6.84
C VAL A 26 -0.62 -7.78 -5.85
N VAL A 27 -1.86 -7.79 -6.33
CA VAL A 27 -3.05 -7.86 -5.46
C VAL A 27 -3.58 -9.29 -5.47
N PRO A 28 -3.43 -10.06 -4.37
CA PRO A 28 -3.84 -11.46 -4.30
C PRO A 28 -5.28 -11.69 -4.74
N GLY A 29 -5.52 -12.78 -5.47
CA GLY A 29 -6.87 -13.22 -5.89
C GLY A 29 -7.57 -12.36 -6.95
N SER A 30 -7.04 -11.18 -7.28
CA SER A 30 -7.75 -10.21 -8.13
C SER A 30 -7.27 -10.16 -9.58
N GLY A 31 -6.05 -10.61 -9.86
CA GLY A 31 -5.40 -10.41 -11.15
C GLY A 31 -4.98 -8.96 -11.44
N HIS A 32 -5.08 -8.06 -10.46
CA HIS A 32 -4.57 -6.69 -10.56
C HIS A 32 -3.10 -6.62 -10.12
N LEU A 33 -2.40 -5.63 -10.68
CA LEU A 33 -1.03 -5.29 -10.33
C LEU A 33 -0.97 -3.89 -9.73
N LEU A 34 0.00 -3.67 -8.85
CA LEU A 34 0.35 -2.34 -8.39
C LEU A 34 1.51 -1.81 -9.22
N VAL A 35 1.33 -0.61 -9.75
CA VAL A 35 2.32 0.05 -10.58
C VAL A 35 2.60 1.46 -10.11
N ALA A 36 3.80 1.95 -10.37
CA ALA A 36 4.25 3.29 -10.00
C ALA A 36 4.99 3.96 -11.16
N GLY A 37 5.06 5.29 -11.14
CA GLY A 37 5.90 6.04 -12.08
C GLY A 37 7.40 5.84 -11.78
N GLU A 38 8.23 6.52 -12.57
CA GLU A 38 9.67 6.58 -12.34
C GLU A 38 9.97 7.12 -10.92
N GLY A 39 11.01 6.59 -10.28
CA GLY A 39 11.38 6.99 -8.92
C GLY A 39 10.32 6.63 -7.85
N TYR A 40 9.37 5.75 -8.18
CA TYR A 40 8.23 5.40 -7.33
C TYR A 40 7.26 6.56 -7.07
N ASP A 41 7.18 7.49 -8.02
CA ASP A 41 6.23 8.59 -7.97
C ASP A 41 4.80 8.09 -8.22
N GLY A 42 3.92 8.39 -7.27
CA GLY A 42 2.56 7.87 -7.26
C GLY A 42 2.44 6.34 -7.11
N LEU A 43 1.19 5.90 -7.08
CA LEU A 43 0.80 4.49 -7.00
C LEU A 43 -0.54 4.30 -7.71
N SER A 44 -0.65 3.28 -8.55
CA SER A 44 -1.86 2.95 -9.29
C SER A 44 -2.13 1.45 -9.29
N LEU A 45 -3.42 1.10 -9.39
CA LEU A 45 -3.91 -0.25 -9.59
C LEU A 45 -4.14 -0.49 -11.09
N LEU A 46 -3.51 -1.51 -11.66
CA LEU A 46 -3.66 -1.91 -13.05
C LEU A 46 -4.57 -3.14 -13.15
N GLU A 47 -5.71 -3.00 -13.82
CA GLU A 47 -6.55 -4.11 -14.26
C GLU A 47 -5.98 -4.72 -15.55
N VAL A 48 -5.21 -5.79 -15.38
CA VAL A 48 -4.43 -6.45 -16.45
C VAL A 48 -5.29 -6.83 -17.67
N CYS A 49 -6.50 -7.34 -17.46
CA CYS A 49 -7.38 -7.80 -18.54
C CYS A 49 -7.87 -6.66 -19.46
N ARG A 50 -8.04 -5.45 -18.91
CA ARG A 50 -8.59 -4.30 -19.62
C ARG A 50 -7.56 -3.22 -19.91
N GLY A 51 -6.39 -3.27 -19.28
CA GLY A 51 -5.38 -2.20 -19.33
C GLY A 51 -5.78 -0.93 -18.57
N ARG A 52 -6.83 -1.00 -17.75
CA ARG A 52 -7.37 0.15 -17.02
C ARG A 52 -6.53 0.46 -15.79
N LEU A 53 -6.17 1.72 -15.62
CA LEU A 53 -5.48 2.24 -14.44
C LEU A 53 -6.45 2.96 -13.52
N THR A 54 -6.39 2.64 -12.23
CA THR A 54 -7.02 3.42 -11.16
C THR A 54 -5.92 4.03 -10.31
N VAL A 55 -5.86 5.36 -10.27
CA VAL A 55 -4.87 6.08 -9.46
C VAL A 55 -5.22 5.93 -7.98
N ILE A 56 -4.29 5.38 -7.21
CA ILE A 56 -4.39 5.30 -5.75
C ILE A 56 -3.78 6.55 -5.13
N SER A 57 -2.59 6.98 -5.57
CA SER A 57 -1.90 8.15 -5.04
C SER A 57 -1.07 8.82 -6.12
N ASN A 58 -0.93 10.14 -6.05
CA ASN A 58 0.02 10.92 -6.87
C ASN A 58 1.19 11.44 -6.02
N GLU A 59 1.30 11.02 -4.75
CA GLU A 59 2.34 11.51 -3.86
C GLU A 59 3.67 10.79 -4.12
N PRO A 60 4.81 11.51 -4.01
CA PRO A 60 6.13 10.90 -4.13
C PRO A 60 6.32 9.73 -3.16
N GLY A 61 7.04 8.70 -3.61
CA GLY A 61 7.35 7.53 -2.79
C GLY A 61 6.17 6.56 -2.57
N SER A 62 4.95 6.90 -3.01
CA SER A 62 3.76 6.04 -2.91
C SER A 62 3.96 4.67 -3.55
N GLY A 63 4.81 4.60 -4.57
CA GLY A 63 5.13 3.37 -5.27
C GLY A 63 6.17 2.49 -4.61
N TYR A 64 6.80 2.90 -3.50
CA TYR A 64 7.93 2.17 -2.93
C TYR A 64 7.44 1.08 -1.97
N GLU A 65 7.57 -0.18 -2.39
CA GLU A 65 7.25 -1.38 -1.59
C GLU A 65 5.86 -1.34 -0.91
N PRO A 66 4.76 -1.13 -1.66
CA PRO A 66 3.41 -1.26 -1.11
C PRO A 66 3.11 -2.72 -0.77
N SER A 67 2.24 -2.93 0.22
CA SER A 67 1.87 -4.27 0.68
C SER A 67 0.37 -4.46 0.68
N THR A 68 -0.08 -5.64 0.27
CA THR A 68 -1.49 -6.01 0.13
C THR A 68 -1.91 -7.04 1.17
N THR A 69 -3.16 -6.94 1.65
CA THR A 69 -3.76 -7.98 2.49
C THR A 69 -3.97 -9.27 1.72
N ALA A 70 -3.94 -10.40 2.42
CA ALA A 70 -4.09 -11.71 1.81
C ALA A 70 -5.47 -11.91 1.15
N ASP A 71 -6.50 -11.21 1.65
CA ASP A 71 -7.83 -11.16 1.03
C ASP A 71 -7.91 -10.23 -0.19
N GLY A 72 -6.82 -9.52 -0.51
CA GLY A 72 -6.72 -8.64 -1.67
C GLY A 72 -7.61 -7.40 -1.61
N LYS A 73 -8.11 -7.01 -0.43
CA LYS A 73 -9.03 -5.86 -0.30
C LYS A 73 -8.36 -4.54 0.07
N LYS A 74 -7.18 -4.60 0.70
CA LYS A 74 -6.50 -3.41 1.22
C LYS A 74 -5.06 -3.32 0.73
N ILE A 75 -4.62 -2.08 0.51
CA ILE A 75 -3.27 -1.74 0.11
C ILE A 75 -2.70 -0.77 1.14
N PHE A 76 -1.55 -1.13 1.71
CA PHE A 76 -0.75 -0.28 2.56
C PHE A 76 0.40 0.29 1.75
N TYR A 77 0.59 1.60 1.82
CA TYR A 77 1.65 2.28 1.10
C TYR A 77 2.14 3.49 1.88
N ARG A 78 3.33 3.96 1.53
CA ARG A 78 3.97 5.11 2.17
C ARG A 78 4.01 6.28 1.20
N SER A 79 3.69 7.50 1.63
CA SER A 79 3.96 8.71 0.85
C SER A 79 5.08 9.51 1.51
N ASP A 80 5.86 10.22 0.72
CA ASP A 80 7.00 11.01 1.18
C ASP A 80 6.76 12.51 0.97
N ALA A 81 7.11 13.30 1.97
CA ALA A 81 7.07 14.75 1.91
C ALA A 81 8.37 15.34 2.44
N MET A 82 8.77 16.48 1.89
CA MET A 82 9.91 17.26 2.38
C MET A 82 9.40 18.48 3.15
N SER A 83 9.90 18.65 4.37
CA SER A 83 9.67 19.86 5.16
C SER A 83 10.97 20.27 5.84
N GLU A 84 11.37 21.54 5.71
CA GLU A 84 12.61 22.07 6.29
C GLU A 84 13.85 21.20 5.97
N ASN A 85 14.02 20.82 4.70
CA ASN A 85 15.08 19.93 4.21
C ASN A 85 15.15 18.55 4.88
N ARG A 86 14.05 18.11 5.50
CA ARG A 86 13.94 16.79 6.13
C ARG A 86 12.84 16.00 5.45
N LYS A 87 13.13 14.73 5.17
CA LYS A 87 12.15 13.77 4.67
C LYS A 87 11.27 13.30 5.82
N PHE A 88 9.97 13.41 5.62
CA PHE A 88 8.94 12.79 6.43
C PHE A 88 8.17 11.83 5.55
N SER A 89 7.64 10.78 6.16
CA SER A 89 6.84 9.81 5.46
C SER A 89 5.55 9.52 6.22
N SER A 90 4.47 9.33 5.49
CA SER A 90 3.18 8.91 6.04
C SER A 90 2.84 7.52 5.56
N VAL A 91 2.11 6.73 6.36
CA VAL A 91 1.57 5.44 5.92
C VAL A 91 0.06 5.55 5.76
N TRP A 92 -0.44 5.03 4.65
CA TRP A 92 -1.85 5.02 4.30
C TRP A 92 -2.35 3.59 4.11
N CYS A 93 -3.62 3.37 4.43
CA CYS A 93 -4.40 2.20 4.04
C CYS A 93 -5.40 2.64 2.98
N TYR A 94 -5.46 1.94 1.86
CA TYR A 94 -6.46 2.15 0.80
C TYR A 94 -7.35 0.91 0.70
N ASP A 95 -8.66 1.12 0.76
CA ASP A 95 -9.65 0.07 0.51
C ASP A 95 -9.98 0.01 -0.99
N ILE A 96 -9.74 -1.14 -1.60
CA ILE A 96 -9.92 -1.32 -3.05
C ILE A 96 -11.39 -1.29 -3.45
N VAL A 97 -12.30 -1.71 -2.56
CA VAL A 97 -13.73 -1.80 -2.86
C VAL A 97 -14.38 -0.43 -2.78
N THR A 98 -14.09 0.34 -1.73
CA THR A 98 -14.71 1.65 -1.52
C THR A 98 -13.92 2.79 -2.15
N GLY A 99 -12.63 2.60 -2.39
CA GLY A 99 -11.72 3.67 -2.83
C GLY A 99 -11.30 4.63 -1.71
N GLU A 100 -11.68 4.33 -0.46
CA GLU A 100 -11.38 5.18 0.70
C GLU A 100 -9.93 5.02 1.14
N LYS A 101 -9.41 6.08 1.78
CA LYS A 101 -8.06 6.12 2.34
C LYS A 101 -8.12 6.46 3.82
N GLU A 102 -7.38 5.71 4.61
CA GLU A 102 -7.16 5.94 6.02
C GLU A 102 -5.69 6.25 6.29
N LEU A 103 -5.42 7.27 7.10
CA LEU A 103 -4.07 7.65 7.50
C LEU A 103 -3.67 6.85 8.74
N MET A 104 -2.61 6.06 8.64
CA MET A 104 -2.14 5.17 9.71
C MET A 104 -0.99 5.78 10.50
N ILE A 105 -0.04 6.42 9.79
CA ILE A 105 1.07 7.19 10.39
C ILE A 105 1.11 8.53 9.68
N ASP A 106 1.03 9.63 10.44
CA ASP A 106 1.20 10.99 9.90
C ASP A 106 2.64 11.49 10.10
N LYS A 107 3.32 11.83 9.00
CA LYS A 107 4.62 12.54 8.98
C LYS A 107 5.66 11.98 9.97
N GLY A 108 5.90 10.67 9.91
CA GLY A 108 6.92 10.00 10.70
C GLY A 108 8.34 10.18 10.14
N ARG A 109 9.33 10.05 11.02
CA ARG A 109 10.75 9.85 10.67
C ARG A 109 11.09 8.36 10.74
N GLY A 110 12.03 7.90 9.91
CA GLY A 110 12.46 6.50 9.90
C GLY A 110 11.34 5.49 9.61
N VAL A 111 10.30 5.91 8.88
CA VAL A 111 9.17 5.05 8.51
C VAL A 111 9.65 3.99 7.53
N VAL A 112 9.51 2.73 7.92
CA VAL A 112 9.82 1.59 7.07
C VAL A 112 8.60 1.20 6.21
N PRO A 113 8.80 0.50 5.09
CA PRO A 113 7.69 -0.02 4.29
C PRO A 113 6.73 -0.88 5.13
N PRO A 114 5.40 -0.75 4.93
CA PRO A 114 4.42 -1.58 5.64
C PRO A 114 4.62 -3.06 5.32
N ALA A 115 4.60 -3.92 6.35
CA ALA A 115 4.72 -5.36 6.15
C ALA A 115 3.40 -6.05 6.51
N VAL A 116 2.78 -6.72 5.54
CA VAL A 116 1.52 -7.45 5.75
C VAL A 116 1.77 -8.95 5.86
N ALA A 117 1.17 -9.58 6.87
CA ALA A 117 1.16 -11.02 7.08
C ALA A 117 -0.28 -11.49 7.31
N GLY A 118 -0.88 -12.10 6.29
CA GLY A 118 -2.30 -12.45 6.31
C GLY A 118 -3.17 -11.18 6.37
N ASN A 119 -3.80 -10.95 7.52
CA ASN A 119 -4.59 -9.75 7.80
C ASN A 119 -3.97 -8.87 8.90
N ALA A 120 -2.73 -9.12 9.30
CA ALA A 120 -1.99 -8.23 10.19
C ALA A 120 -1.08 -7.33 9.36
N VAL A 121 -0.91 -6.08 9.78
CA VAL A 121 0.14 -5.20 9.26
C VAL A 121 1.05 -4.77 10.40
N LEU A 122 2.35 -4.74 10.12
CA LEU A 122 3.34 -4.08 10.96
C LEU A 122 3.67 -2.72 10.36
N LEU A 123 3.51 -1.68 11.18
CA LEU A 123 3.88 -0.31 10.87
C LEU A 123 4.95 0.15 11.85
N LYS A 124 6.01 0.80 11.34
CA LYS A 124 7.08 1.30 12.19
C LYS A 124 7.65 2.60 11.65
N SER A 125 7.93 3.50 12.57
CA SER A 125 8.73 4.72 12.44
C SER A 125 9.83 4.74 13.52
N ASP A 126 10.50 5.88 13.70
CA ASP A 126 11.44 6.11 14.80
C ASP A 126 10.72 6.31 16.14
N SER A 127 9.52 6.91 16.11
CA SER A 127 8.76 7.29 17.32
C SER A 127 7.58 6.36 17.63
N GLN A 128 7.21 5.49 16.70
CA GLN A 128 6.02 4.65 16.77
C GLN A 128 6.36 3.28 16.20
N ALA A 129 5.98 2.22 16.90
CA ALA A 129 5.88 0.89 16.33
C ALA A 129 4.48 0.39 16.67
N ASP A 130 3.70 0.06 15.65
CA ASP A 130 2.33 -0.41 15.82
C ASP A 130 2.13 -1.69 15.02
N ILE A 131 1.46 -2.65 15.64
CA ILE A 131 0.96 -3.85 14.98
C ILE A 131 -0.57 -3.74 14.97
N ASP A 132 -1.12 -3.62 13.77
CA ASP A 132 -2.56 -3.51 13.57
C ASP A 132 -3.09 -4.81 13.00
N LEU A 133 -4.07 -5.38 13.71
CA LEU A 133 -4.79 -6.57 13.28
C LEU A 133 -6.08 -6.17 12.58
N PHE A 134 -6.25 -6.56 11.31
CA PHE A 134 -7.49 -6.42 10.57
C PHE A 134 -8.30 -7.72 10.62
N ARG A 135 -9.61 -7.61 10.81
CA ARG A 135 -10.55 -8.72 10.64
C ARG A 135 -10.61 -9.10 9.17
N LEU A 136 -11.10 -10.32 8.90
CA LEU A 136 -11.38 -10.82 7.54
C LEU A 136 -12.42 -9.98 6.77
N ASP A 137 -13.19 -9.14 7.47
CA ASP A 137 -14.11 -8.17 6.89
C ASP A 137 -13.45 -6.80 6.59
N GLY A 138 -12.17 -6.64 6.92
CA GLY A 138 -11.41 -5.41 6.72
C GLY A 138 -11.53 -4.37 7.84
N SER A 139 -12.27 -4.64 8.91
CA SER A 139 -12.36 -3.74 10.07
C SER A 139 -11.15 -3.89 11.00
N LEU A 140 -10.64 -2.77 11.52
CA LEU A 140 -9.57 -2.75 12.52
C LEU A 140 -10.06 -3.42 13.82
N THR A 141 -9.31 -4.39 14.34
CA THR A 141 -9.77 -5.19 15.48
C THR A 141 -9.30 -4.69 16.83
N ALA A 142 -8.10 -4.10 16.86
CA ALA A 142 -7.47 -3.40 17.98
C ALA A 142 -6.03 -3.08 17.57
N ASN A 143 -5.52 -1.92 17.98
CA ASN A 143 -4.08 -1.62 17.97
C ASN A 143 -3.44 -2.45 19.09
N LEU A 144 -2.54 -3.37 18.76
CA LEU A 144 -1.74 -4.06 19.78
C LEU A 144 -0.47 -3.22 20.01
N PHE A 145 -0.56 -2.27 20.94
CA PHE A 145 0.46 -1.27 21.32
C PHE A 145 1.93 -1.68 21.16
N THR A 146 2.80 -0.73 20.73
CA THR A 146 4.15 -0.57 21.32
C THR A 146 4.65 0.89 21.37
N GLY A 147 4.79 1.46 22.58
CA GLY A 147 5.51 2.70 22.86
C GLY A 147 4.62 3.93 23.13
N THR A 148 4.96 4.73 24.14
CA THR A 148 4.15 5.79 24.78
C THR A 148 3.36 6.67 23.81
N LYS A 149 2.05 6.40 23.67
CA LYS A 149 1.07 7.39 23.22
C LYS A 149 0.90 8.42 24.33
N ASP A 150 1.43 9.63 24.12
CA ASP A 150 0.77 10.80 24.68
C ASP A 150 -0.66 10.81 24.12
N ALA A 151 -1.61 10.82 25.03
CA ALA A 151 -3.02 10.63 24.75
C ALA A 151 -3.56 11.77 23.88
N GLY A 152 -3.91 11.44 22.63
CA GLY A 152 -4.73 12.25 21.75
C GLY A 152 -5.88 11.41 21.21
N VAL A 153 -6.93 11.24 22.01
CA VAL A 153 -8.19 10.64 21.55
C VAL A 153 -8.86 11.65 20.62
N HIS A 154 -8.82 11.40 19.31
CA HIS A 154 -9.72 12.07 18.38
C HIS A 154 -11.09 11.38 18.43
N THR A 155 -11.98 11.95 19.24
CA THR A 155 -13.42 11.69 19.16
C THR A 155 -13.93 12.27 17.84
N ILE A 156 -14.42 11.40 16.95
CA ILE A 156 -15.22 11.80 15.80
C ILE A 156 -16.63 12.13 16.33
N ARG A 157 -17.11 13.34 16.05
CA ARG A 157 -18.52 13.71 16.15
C ARG A 157 -19.20 13.45 14.82
#